data_AF-A0A2W4JTB6-F1
#
_entry.id   AF-A0A2W4JTB6-F1
#
_cell.length_a   1.000
_cell.length_b   1.000
_cell.length_c   1.000
_cell.angle_alpha   90.00
_cell.angle_beta   90.00
_cell.angle_gamma   90.00
#
_symmetry.space_group_name_H-M   'P 1'
#
loop_
_entity.id
_entity.type
_entity.pdbx_description
1 polymer ?
#
loop_
_entity_poly.entity_id
_entity_poly.type
_entity_poly.pdbx_seq_one_letter_code
_entity_poly.pdbx_strand_id
1 'polypeptide(L)'
;MNATQQAVEQDWSALALAIKAWGRELGFAAVAVADVDLHEAEPRLLRWLERGLHGEMDYMARHGPKRARPAELVPGTLRVISARLDYWPEAADAREALRDGARAYISRYALGRDYHKVMHGRLQKLAERISAEMADLGSRVFGDSPPGSKRKFQAHV
;
A
#
# COMPACT_ATOMS: atom_id res chain seq x y z
N MET A 1 43.87 8.82 16.45
CA MET A 1 43.29 8.78 15.09
C MET A 1 41.93 8.13 15.23
N ASN A 2 40.88 8.95 15.13
CA ASN A 2 39.53 8.68 15.61
C ASN A 2 38.60 8.59 14.39
N ALA A 3 37.97 7.44 14.14
CA ALA A 3 36.84 7.30 13.19
C ALA A 3 36.07 5.98 13.43
N THR A 4 36.01 5.51 14.67
CA THR A 4 35.22 4.33 15.03
C THR A 4 34.12 4.79 15.97
N GLN A 5 32.87 4.42 15.65
CA GLN A 5 31.67 4.52 16.50
C GLN A 5 31.06 5.92 16.71
N GLN A 6 30.28 6.35 15.73
CA GLN A 6 29.10 7.20 15.98
C GLN A 6 28.00 6.90 14.95
N ALA A 7 27.69 5.61 14.75
CA ALA A 7 26.38 5.22 14.29
C ALA A 7 25.51 5.19 15.55
N VAL A 8 24.63 6.19 15.72
CA VAL A 8 23.52 6.07 16.65
C VAL A 8 22.79 4.79 16.25
N GLU A 9 22.76 3.80 17.12
CA GLU A 9 22.09 2.52 16.90
C GLU A 9 20.63 2.83 16.58
N GLN A 10 20.23 2.74 15.31
CA GLN A 10 18.89 3.10 14.88
C GLN A 10 17.89 2.15 15.55
N ASP A 11 17.04 2.69 16.43
CA ASP A 11 15.99 1.93 17.09
C ASP A 11 14.81 1.72 16.13
N TRP A 12 14.92 0.64 15.35
CA TRP A 12 13.89 0.19 14.41
C TRP A 12 12.56 -0.13 15.08
N SER A 13 12.58 -0.51 16.36
CA SER A 13 11.36 -0.82 17.11
C SER A 13 10.61 0.46 17.46
N ALA A 14 11.32 1.49 17.93
CA ALA A 14 10.75 2.80 18.18
C ALA A 14 10.19 3.41 16.89
N LEU A 15 10.93 3.33 15.78
CA LEU A 15 10.46 3.80 14.48
C LEU A 15 9.19 3.06 14.02
N ALA A 16 9.15 1.72 14.14
CA ALA A 16 7.98 0.94 13.76
C ALA A 16 6.74 1.32 14.59
N LEU A 17 6.92 1.65 15.87
CA LEU A 17 5.85 2.17 16.72
C LEU A 17 5.41 3.58 16.29
N ALA A 18 6.35 4.46 15.95
CA ALA A 18 6.08 5.80 15.47
C ALA A 18 5.30 5.78 14.14
N ILE A 19 5.69 4.94 13.19
CA ILE A 19 5.00 4.72 11.90
C ILE A 19 3.53 4.34 12.13
N LYS A 20 3.27 3.41 13.06
CA LYS A 20 1.90 2.99 13.41
C LYS A 20 1.12 4.12 14.06
N ALA A 21 1.76 4.93 14.92
CA ALA A 21 1.14 6.08 15.57
C ALA A 21 0.75 7.16 14.54
N TRP A 22 1.69 7.60 13.71
CA TRP A 22 1.43 8.56 12.63
C TRP A 22 0.39 8.05 11.65
N GLY A 23 0.39 6.75 11.38
CA GLY A 23 -0.63 6.10 10.56
C GLY A 23 -2.04 6.35 11.11
N ARG A 24 -2.24 6.13 12.41
CA ARG A 24 -3.52 6.40 13.09
C ARG A 24 -3.88 7.88 13.06
N GLU A 25 -2.91 8.78 13.29
CA GLU A 25 -3.13 10.24 13.21
C GLU A 25 -3.56 10.70 11.81
N LEU A 26 -3.04 10.05 10.77
CA LEU A 26 -3.43 10.28 9.38
C LEU A 26 -4.77 9.61 9.03
N GLY A 27 -5.41 8.94 9.99
CA GLY A 27 -6.72 8.34 9.89
C GLY A 27 -6.72 6.95 9.26
N PHE A 28 -5.59 6.23 9.26
CA PHE A 28 -5.57 4.80 8.94
C PHE A 28 -6.14 3.98 10.09
N ALA A 29 -7.01 3.03 9.74
CA ALA A 29 -7.57 2.07 10.70
C ALA A 29 -6.51 1.07 11.17
N ALA A 30 -5.54 0.73 10.31
CA ALA A 30 -4.42 -0.12 10.64
C ALA A 30 -3.20 0.23 9.78
N VAL A 31 -2.01 0.08 10.36
CA VAL A 31 -0.72 0.12 9.64
C VAL A 31 0.14 -1.04 10.13
N ALA A 32 0.76 -1.76 9.19
CA ALA A 32 1.65 -2.88 9.45
C ALA A 32 2.94 -2.77 8.64
N VAL A 33 4.02 -3.32 9.19
CA VAL A 33 5.31 -3.44 8.52
C VAL A 33 5.55 -4.93 8.29
N ALA A 34 5.77 -5.34 7.04
CA ALA A 34 5.97 -6.72 6.64
C ALA A 34 7.36 -6.92 6.02
N ASP A 35 7.83 -8.16 6.05
CA ASP A 35 9.00 -8.58 5.28
C ASP A 35 8.68 -8.60 3.77
N VAL A 36 9.74 -8.66 2.96
CA VAL A 36 9.70 -8.76 1.49
C VAL A 36 9.84 -10.20 0.99
N ASP A 37 10.06 -11.18 1.89
CA ASP A 37 10.05 -12.59 1.54
C ASP A 37 8.64 -13.05 1.16
N LEU A 38 8.48 -13.35 -0.13
CA LEU A 38 7.23 -13.81 -0.74
C LEU A 38 7.39 -15.21 -1.37
N HIS A 39 8.41 -15.97 -0.98
CA HIS A 39 8.71 -17.29 -1.56
C HIS A 39 7.52 -18.25 -1.50
N GLU A 40 6.74 -18.24 -0.42
CA GLU A 40 5.53 -19.08 -0.31
C GLU A 40 4.34 -18.54 -1.11
N ALA A 41 4.27 -17.23 -1.32
CA ALA A 41 3.16 -16.56 -1.99
C ALA A 41 3.29 -16.59 -3.51
N GLU A 42 4.52 -16.48 -4.04
CA GLU A 42 4.79 -16.43 -5.48
C GLU A 42 4.23 -17.66 -6.24
N PRO A 43 4.46 -18.91 -5.81
CA PRO A 43 3.90 -20.08 -6.51
C PRO A 43 2.38 -20.09 -6.54
N ARG A 44 1.71 -19.55 -5.50
CA ARG A 44 0.24 -19.46 -5.47
C ARG A 44 -0.26 -18.43 -6.48
N LEU A 45 0.43 -17.29 -6.58
CA LEU A 45 0.13 -16.26 -7.59
C LEU A 45 0.32 -16.80 -9.00
N LEU A 46 1.44 -17.49 -9.28
CA LEU A 46 1.72 -18.06 -10.60
C LEU A 46 0.66 -19.08 -11.00
N ARG A 47 0.31 -20.02 -10.11
CA ARG A 47 -0.79 -20.98 -10.38
C ARG A 47 -2.14 -20.30 -10.62
N TRP A 48 -2.40 -19.20 -9.92
CA TRP A 48 -3.64 -18.44 -10.12
C TRP A 48 -3.67 -17.75 -11.50
N LEU A 49 -2.53 -17.21 -11.94
CA LEU A 49 -2.38 -16.61 -13.27
C LEU A 49 -2.46 -17.66 -14.39
N GLU A 50 -1.79 -18.80 -14.24
CA GLU A 50 -1.84 -19.93 -15.19
C GLU A 50 -3.26 -20.46 -15.41
N ARG A 51 -4.09 -20.41 -14.36
CA ARG A 51 -5.50 -20.81 -14.44
C ARG A 51 -6.42 -19.75 -15.06
N GLY A 52 -5.88 -18.63 -15.54
CA GLY A 52 -6.66 -17.55 -16.14
C GLY A 52 -7.60 -16.85 -15.16
N LEU A 53 -7.35 -16.95 -13.85
CA LEU A 53 -8.25 -16.43 -12.82
C LEU A 53 -8.19 -14.89 -12.69
N HIS A 54 -7.42 -14.21 -13.53
CA HIS A 54 -7.32 -12.76 -13.59
C HIS A 54 -8.46 -12.08 -14.36
N GLY A 55 -9.38 -12.84 -14.95
CA GLY A 55 -10.46 -12.27 -15.77
C GLY A 55 -9.91 -11.36 -16.86
N GLU A 56 -10.49 -10.18 -17.04
CA GLU A 56 -10.05 -9.19 -18.04
C GLU A 56 -8.83 -8.35 -17.62
N MET A 57 -8.22 -8.64 -16.45
CA MET A 57 -7.06 -7.90 -15.96
C MET A 57 -5.76 -8.33 -16.66
N ASP A 58 -5.61 -8.09 -17.96
CA ASP A 58 -4.44 -8.49 -18.75
C ASP A 58 -3.10 -7.97 -18.20
N TYR A 59 -3.13 -6.88 -17.43
CA TYR A 59 -1.93 -6.38 -16.75
C TYR A 59 -1.46 -7.32 -15.63
N MET A 60 -2.35 -8.10 -15.02
CA MET A 60 -2.01 -9.13 -14.03
C MET A 60 -1.28 -10.30 -14.67
N ALA A 61 -1.69 -10.72 -15.87
CA ALA A 61 -0.92 -11.72 -16.63
C ALA A 61 0.47 -11.19 -17.02
N ARG A 62 0.53 -9.96 -17.56
CA ARG A 62 1.77 -9.36 -18.08
C ARG A 62 2.79 -8.97 -17.01
N HIS A 63 2.33 -8.49 -15.85
CA HIS A 63 3.19 -7.92 -14.81
C HIS A 63 3.00 -8.56 -13.43
N GLY A 64 2.16 -9.59 -13.32
CA GLY A 64 1.83 -10.27 -12.07
C GLY A 64 3.05 -10.74 -11.28
N PRO A 65 4.04 -11.43 -11.90
CA PRO A 65 5.21 -11.93 -11.18
C PRO A 65 5.99 -10.84 -10.44
N LYS A 66 6.05 -9.60 -10.97
CA LYS A 66 6.73 -8.48 -10.31
C LYS A 66 6.12 -8.12 -8.95
N ARG A 67 4.84 -8.45 -8.72
CA ARG A 67 4.16 -8.20 -7.44
C ARG A 67 4.66 -9.11 -6.31
N ALA A 68 5.25 -10.25 -6.68
CA ALA A 68 5.87 -11.17 -5.73
C ALA A 68 7.38 -10.92 -5.57
N ARG A 69 7.93 -9.90 -6.25
CA ARG A 69 9.37 -9.64 -6.31
C ARG A 69 9.65 -8.15 -6.04
N PRO A 70 9.63 -7.72 -4.76
CA PRO A 70 9.80 -6.32 -4.40
C PRO A 70 11.06 -5.67 -4.99
N ALA A 71 12.18 -6.42 -5.04
CA ALA A 71 13.44 -5.96 -5.63
C ALA A 71 13.35 -5.60 -7.13
N GLU A 72 12.44 -6.24 -7.89
CA GLU A 72 12.21 -5.88 -9.31
C GLU A 72 11.34 -4.62 -9.46
N LEU A 73 10.60 -4.24 -8.42
CA LEU A 73 9.78 -3.03 -8.40
C LEU A 73 10.59 -1.82 -7.93
N VAL A 74 11.36 -2.00 -6.85
CA VAL A 74 12.25 -1.00 -6.25
C VAL A 74 13.50 -1.74 -5.75
N PRO A 75 14.66 -1.55 -6.38
CA PRO A 75 15.91 -2.11 -5.88
C PRO A 75 16.19 -1.64 -4.45
N GLY A 76 16.59 -2.57 -3.58
CA GLY A 76 16.92 -2.27 -2.19
C GLY A 76 15.73 -2.22 -1.21
N THR A 77 14.52 -2.65 -1.60
CA THR A 77 13.39 -2.76 -0.64
C THR A 77 13.72 -3.74 0.48
N LEU A 78 13.60 -3.27 1.73
CA LEU A 78 13.84 -4.08 2.93
C LEU A 78 12.53 -4.50 3.60
N ARG A 79 11.52 -3.62 3.57
CA ARG A 79 10.23 -3.81 4.24
C ARG A 79 9.11 -3.26 3.39
N VAL A 80 7.88 -3.72 3.65
CA VAL A 80 6.67 -3.16 3.05
C VAL A 80 5.78 -2.61 4.14
N ILE A 81 5.41 -1.34 4.02
CA ILE A 81 4.43 -0.70 4.91
C ILE A 81 3.05 -0.78 4.26
N SER A 82 2.13 -1.50 4.89
CA SER A 82 0.74 -1.63 4.45
C SER A 82 -0.18 -0.83 5.35
N ALA A 83 -1.11 -0.07 4.76
CA ALA A 83 -2.09 0.73 5.50
C ALA A 83 -3.52 0.41 5.06
N ARG A 84 -4.46 0.43 6.00
CA ARG A 84 -5.89 0.20 5.77
C ARG A 84 -6.70 1.46 6.09
N LEU A 85 -7.64 1.79 5.21
CA LEU A 85 -8.67 2.79 5.47
C LEU A 85 -10.03 2.11 5.56
N ASP A 86 -10.82 2.50 6.55
CA ASP A 86 -12.23 2.16 6.59
C ASP A 86 -12.95 3.08 5.59
N TYR A 87 -13.64 2.48 4.64
CA TYR A 87 -14.31 3.21 3.56
C TYR A 87 -15.82 3.28 3.75
N TRP A 88 -16.34 2.92 4.93
CA TRP A 88 -17.78 2.89 5.17
C TRP A 88 -18.37 4.30 5.01
N PRO A 89 -19.13 4.57 3.94
CA PRO A 89 -19.56 5.92 3.65
C PRO A 89 -20.73 6.32 4.56
N GLU A 90 -20.86 7.62 4.80
CA GLU A 90 -22.12 8.25 5.19
C GLU A 90 -23.08 8.21 3.98
N ALA A 91 -23.62 7.02 3.73
CA ALA A 91 -24.59 6.78 2.68
C ALA A 91 -25.73 5.93 3.25
N ALA A 92 -26.86 5.95 2.56
CA ALA A 92 -27.99 5.08 2.87
C ALA A 92 -27.54 3.62 3.06
N ASP A 93 -28.29 2.88 3.88
CA ASP A 93 -27.99 1.48 4.12
C ASP A 93 -28.01 0.70 2.79
N ALA A 94 -27.05 -0.20 2.61
CA ALA A 94 -26.92 -0.93 1.35
C ALA A 94 -28.12 -1.86 1.11
N ARG A 95 -28.69 -2.45 2.17
CA ARG A 95 -29.84 -3.35 2.04
C ARG A 95 -31.10 -2.57 1.71
N GLU A 96 -31.26 -1.37 2.27
CA GLU A 96 -32.35 -0.47 1.90
C GLU A 96 -32.24 -0.04 0.44
N ALA A 97 -31.05 0.38 -0.01
CA ALA A 97 -30.81 0.77 -1.40
C ALA A 97 -31.08 -0.38 -2.40
N LEU A 98 -30.74 -1.62 -2.03
CA LEU A 98 -30.98 -2.80 -2.88
C LEU A 98 -32.45 -3.24 -2.95
N ARG A 99 -33.30 -2.81 -2.01
CA ARG A 99 -34.74 -3.11 -2.05
C ARG A 99 -35.50 -2.22 -3.02
N ASP A 100 -34.93 -1.08 -3.41
CA ASP A 100 -35.53 -0.17 -4.38
C ASP A 100 -35.20 -0.61 -5.82
N GLY A 101 -36.09 -1.41 -6.40
CA GLY A 101 -35.96 -1.88 -7.78
C GLY A 101 -36.05 -0.77 -8.85
N ALA A 102 -36.42 0.47 -8.48
CA ALA A 102 -36.44 1.60 -9.41
C ALA A 102 -35.06 2.27 -9.56
N ARG A 103 -34.06 1.86 -8.77
CA ARG A 103 -32.73 2.49 -8.76
C ARG A 103 -31.63 1.46 -9.00
N ALA A 104 -30.58 1.89 -9.71
CA ALA A 104 -29.35 1.12 -9.80
C ALA A 104 -28.54 1.26 -8.50
N TYR A 105 -27.87 0.18 -8.10
CA TYR A 105 -26.99 0.17 -6.93
C TYR A 105 -25.55 0.49 -7.33
N ILE A 106 -24.93 1.46 -6.64
CA ILE A 106 -23.52 1.77 -6.77
C ILE A 106 -22.78 1.18 -5.56
N SER A 107 -21.72 0.41 -5.82
CA SER A 107 -20.88 -0.20 -4.78
C SER A 107 -20.39 0.83 -3.75
N ARG A 108 -20.43 0.48 -2.46
CA ARG A 108 -20.08 1.42 -1.37
C ARG A 108 -18.70 2.05 -1.51
N TYR A 109 -17.70 1.32 -2.03
CA TYR A 109 -16.34 1.85 -2.21
C TYR A 109 -16.25 2.98 -3.24
N ALA A 110 -17.26 3.09 -4.12
CA ALA A 110 -17.35 4.13 -5.14
C ALA A 110 -18.22 5.32 -4.69
N LEU A 111 -18.76 5.29 -3.46
CA LEU A 111 -19.53 6.38 -2.89
C LEU A 111 -18.63 7.40 -2.20
N GLY A 112 -18.94 8.68 -2.37
CA GLY A 112 -18.21 9.78 -1.75
C GLY A 112 -16.93 10.14 -2.52
N ARG A 113 -15.88 10.52 -1.78
CA ARG A 113 -14.63 10.98 -2.38
C ARG A 113 -13.82 9.79 -2.89
N ASP A 114 -13.26 9.94 -4.09
CA ASP A 114 -12.34 8.94 -4.69
C ASP A 114 -11.25 8.50 -3.69
N TYR A 115 -11.36 7.24 -3.25
CA TYR A 115 -10.48 6.68 -2.22
C TYR A 115 -9.02 6.69 -2.66
N HIS A 116 -8.73 6.62 -3.97
CA HIS A 116 -7.37 6.67 -4.46
C HIS A 116 -6.69 7.97 -4.08
N LYS A 117 -7.39 9.10 -4.21
CA LYS A 117 -6.85 10.42 -3.84
C LYS A 117 -6.65 10.55 -2.34
N VAL A 118 -7.60 10.04 -1.55
CA VAL A 118 -7.53 10.08 -0.08
C VAL A 118 -6.39 9.20 0.43
N MET A 119 -6.34 7.95 -0.02
CA MET A 119 -5.31 6.96 0.32
C MET A 119 -3.92 7.48 -0.05
N HIS A 120 -3.75 7.93 -1.30
CA HIS A 120 -2.46 8.46 -1.78
C HIS A 120 -2.01 9.66 -0.96
N GLY A 121 -2.88 10.64 -0.72
CA GLY A 121 -2.51 11.83 0.05
C GLY A 121 -2.09 11.53 1.48
N ARG A 122 -2.70 10.53 2.13
CA ARG A 122 -2.32 10.10 3.48
C ARG A 122 -1.03 9.28 3.48
N LEU A 123 -0.85 8.37 2.53
CA LEU A 123 0.38 7.59 2.38
C LEU A 123 1.58 8.49 2.09
N GLN A 124 1.41 9.52 1.26
CA GLN A 124 2.44 10.50 0.96
C GLN A 124 2.90 11.25 2.22
N LYS A 125 1.95 11.72 3.05
CA LYS A 125 2.27 12.36 4.34
C LYS A 125 2.97 11.41 5.31
N LEU A 126 2.59 10.13 5.33
CA LEU A 126 3.26 9.14 6.15
C LEU A 126 4.70 8.93 5.67
N ALA A 127 4.89 8.77 4.36
CA ALA A 127 6.19 8.66 3.71
C ALA A 127 7.10 9.86 4.02
N GLU A 128 6.58 11.09 3.97
CA GLU A 128 7.31 12.31 4.32
C GLU A 128 7.77 12.33 5.78
N ARG A 129 6.91 11.91 6.72
CA ARG A 129 7.29 11.82 8.14
C ARG A 129 8.38 10.78 8.37
N ILE A 130 8.31 9.64 7.69
CA ILE A 130 9.35 8.60 7.77
C ILE A 130 10.68 9.14 7.25
N SER A 131 10.68 9.79 6.09
CA SER A 131 11.88 10.38 5.49
C SER A 131 12.49 11.49 6.35
N ALA A 132 11.69 12.20 7.14
CA ALA A 132 12.19 13.24 8.05
C ALA A 132 12.97 12.67 9.24
N GLU A 133 12.61 11.49 9.72
CA GLU A 133 13.31 10.80 10.82
C GLU A 133 14.51 9.96 10.34
N MET A 134 14.58 9.69 9.04
CA MET A 134 15.65 8.88 8.45
C MET A 134 16.22 9.53 7.21
N ALA A 135 17.35 10.24 7.41
CA ALA A 135 18.21 10.60 6.30
C ALA A 135 18.60 9.32 5.51
N ASP A 136 18.51 9.39 4.19
CA ASP A 136 18.90 8.35 3.22
C ASP A 136 17.95 7.14 3.02
N LEU A 137 16.81 7.07 3.71
CA LEU A 137 15.73 6.10 3.44
C LEU A 137 14.56 6.79 2.76
N GLY A 138 14.73 7.33 1.56
CA GLY A 138 13.54 7.94 0.92
C GLY A 138 12.63 6.84 0.42
N SER A 139 11.25 6.81 0.64
CA SER A 139 9.98 5.89 0.61
C SER A 139 9.01 5.58 -0.64
N ARG A 140 8.67 4.34 -1.12
CA ARG A 140 7.76 4.15 -2.34
C ARG A 140 6.29 3.89 -2.02
N VAL A 141 5.44 4.84 -2.37
CA VAL A 141 3.98 4.68 -2.25
C VAL A 141 3.40 3.97 -3.47
N PHE A 142 2.69 2.88 -3.22
CA PHE A 142 1.87 2.18 -4.21
C PHE A 142 0.39 2.28 -3.82
N GLY A 143 -0.47 2.45 -4.82
CA GLY A 143 -1.92 2.38 -4.67
C GLY A 143 -2.49 1.26 -5.56
N ASP A 144 -3.82 1.15 -5.58
CA ASP A 144 -4.57 0.11 -6.31
C ASP A 144 -4.59 0.29 -7.85
N SER A 145 -3.51 0.83 -8.41
CA SER A 145 -3.33 1.01 -9.84
C SER A 145 -2.36 -0.02 -10.40
N PRO A 146 -2.55 -0.49 -11.66
CA PRO A 146 -1.61 -1.38 -12.32
C PRO A 146 -0.19 -0.80 -12.31
N PRO A 147 0.85 -1.64 -12.14
CA PRO A 147 2.24 -1.24 -12.38
C PRO A 147 2.36 -0.68 -13.80
N GLY A 148 2.60 0.63 -13.94
CA GLY A 148 2.72 1.29 -15.24
C GLY A 148 1.60 2.26 -15.63
N SER A 149 0.54 2.44 -14.83
CA SER A 149 -0.40 3.54 -15.04
C SER A 149 0.29 4.91 -14.83
N LYS A 150 -0.13 5.96 -15.56
CA LYS A 150 0.53 7.29 -15.68
C LYS A 150 0.67 8.11 -14.38
N ARG A 151 0.48 7.51 -13.21
CA ARG A 151 0.77 8.13 -11.92
C ARG A 151 1.96 7.40 -11.30
N LYS A 152 3.17 7.84 -11.68
CA LYS A 152 4.45 7.34 -11.17
C LYS A 152 5.15 8.46 -10.42
N PHE A 153 5.27 8.38 -9.10
CA PHE A 153 6.14 9.29 -8.33
C PHE A 153 6.80 8.53 -7.18
N GLN A 154 8.06 8.89 -6.90
CA GLN A 154 9.07 8.13 -6.15
C GLN A 154 9.24 8.63 -4.71
N ALA A 155 9.42 7.68 -3.78
CA ALA A 155 10.64 7.52 -2.98
C ALA A 155 10.78 5.96 -2.72
N HIS A 156 11.57 5.41 -1.77
CA HIS A 156 11.93 4.03 -1.18
C HIS A 156 11.91 3.75 0.41
N VAL A 157 11.08 2.87 0.95
CA VAL A 157 11.22 2.36 2.36
C VAL A 157 10.80 0.92 2.27
#